data_AF-A0A7J2PXF1-F1
#
_entry.id   AF-A0A7J2PXF1-F1
#
_cell.length_a   1.000
_cell.length_b   1.000
_cell.length_c   1.000
_cell.angle_alpha   90.00
_cell.angle_beta   90.00
_cell.angle_gamma   90.00
#
_symmetry.space_group_name_H-M   'P 1'
#
loop_
_entity.id
_entity.type
_entity.pdbx_description
1 polymer ?
#
loop_
_entity_poly.entity_id
_entity_poly.type
_entity_poly.pdbx_seq_one_letter_code
_entity_poly.pdbx_strand_id
1 'polypeptide(L)'
;MPLPDKDDLKCYAFIIVVILLILLATYYYPFIIRFVLLVVFYWYVSIPVIIISLSSIDFAIRRVGIRKAYNSINSVEFQESFQRSTGENPLKNGKLTKTYKNWLIQKVKIPKYKIKSKFRFSPEDIKSFVILIIFLIVAIIVFIAIYAAIFPEYRLPIAW
;
A
#
# COMPACT_ATOMS: atom_id res chain seq x y z
N MET A 1 11.52 21.48 -68.51
CA MET A 1 10.51 20.59 -67.88
C MET A 1 9.23 21.38 -67.72
N PRO A 2 8.07 20.89 -68.18
CA PRO A 2 6.79 21.54 -67.92
C PRO A 2 6.54 21.57 -66.40
N LEU A 3 6.00 22.68 -65.90
CA LEU A 3 5.59 22.81 -64.51
C LEU A 3 4.43 21.83 -64.24
N PRO A 4 4.39 21.16 -63.07
CA PRO A 4 3.31 20.23 -62.74
C PRO A 4 1.96 20.95 -62.75
N ASP A 5 0.92 20.24 -63.19
CA ASP A 5 -0.42 20.81 -63.29
C ASP A 5 -0.96 21.18 -61.90
N LYS A 6 -1.91 22.11 -61.81
CA LYS A 6 -2.41 22.59 -60.52
C LYS A 6 -3.02 21.47 -59.68
N ASP A 7 -3.57 20.45 -60.33
CA ASP A 7 -4.17 19.30 -59.65
C ASP A 7 -3.10 18.32 -59.14
N ASP A 8 -1.97 18.19 -59.83
CA ASP A 8 -0.80 17.47 -59.33
C ASP A 8 -0.25 18.17 -58.07
N LEU A 9 -0.14 19.50 -58.11
CA LEU A 9 0.34 20.30 -56.97
C LEU A 9 -0.53 20.12 -55.71
N LYS A 10 -1.85 20.04 -55.87
CA LYS A 10 -2.80 19.76 -54.78
C LYS A 10 -2.62 18.34 -54.25
N CYS A 11 -2.40 17.36 -55.13
CA CYS A 11 -2.15 15.97 -54.73
C CYS A 11 -0.87 15.87 -53.88
N TYR A 12 0.22 16.50 -54.31
CA TYR A 12 1.47 16.55 -53.54
C TYR A 12 1.29 17.26 -52.20
N ALA A 13 0.58 18.39 -52.16
CA ALA A 13 0.31 19.11 -50.91
C ALA A 13 -0.50 18.24 -49.92
N PHE A 14 -1.50 17.51 -50.41
CA PHE A 14 -2.29 16.58 -49.60
C PHE A 14 -1.43 15.45 -49.01
N ILE A 15 -0.59 14.81 -49.84
CA ILE A 15 0.33 13.76 -49.39
C ILE A 15 1.28 14.28 -48.30
N ILE A 16 1.85 15.48 -48.48
CA ILE A 16 2.74 16.11 -47.51
C ILE A 16 2.02 16.38 -46.18
N VAL A 17 0.79 16.90 -46.23
CA VAL A 17 -0.02 17.15 -45.03
C VAL A 17 -0.33 15.85 -44.29
N VAL A 18 -0.70 14.78 -45.01
CA VAL A 18 -0.95 13.47 -44.40
C VAL A 18 0.30 12.92 -43.73
N ILE A 19 1.47 13.01 -44.38
CA ILE A 19 2.74 12.58 -43.79
C ILE A 19 3.05 13.38 -42.52
N LEU A 20 2.86 14.69 -42.55
CA LEU A 20 3.03 15.57 -41.38
C LEU A 20 2.12 15.16 -40.22
N LEU A 21 0.85 14.87 -40.49
CA LEU A 21 -0.10 14.42 -39.48
C LEU A 21 0.29 13.07 -38.87
N ILE A 22 0.75 12.12 -39.69
CA ILE A 22 1.24 10.82 -39.22
C ILE A 22 2.48 10.98 -38.34
N LEU A 23 3.42 11.86 -38.73
CA LEU A 23 4.61 12.17 -37.93
C LEU A 23 4.25 12.79 -36.58
N LEU A 24 3.33 13.78 -36.58
CA LEU A 24 2.83 14.36 -35.34
C LEU A 24 2.16 13.29 -34.46
N ALA A 25 1.26 12.48 -35.01
CA ALA A 25 0.57 11.44 -34.26
C ALA A 25 1.57 10.46 -33.62
N THR A 26 2.58 10.02 -34.38
CA THR A 26 3.62 9.11 -33.90
C THR A 26 4.47 9.75 -32.81
N TYR A 27 4.77 11.05 -32.92
CA TYR A 27 5.53 11.80 -31.93
C TYR A 27 4.76 11.98 -30.61
N TYR A 28 3.44 12.24 -30.66
CA TYR A 28 2.62 12.49 -29.47
C TYR A 28 2.11 11.20 -28.79
N TYR A 29 1.95 10.11 -29.54
CA TYR A 29 1.50 8.81 -29.03
C TYR A 29 2.23 8.32 -27.76
N PRO A 30 3.58 8.34 -27.66
CA PRO A 30 4.27 7.91 -26.44
C PRO A 30 3.92 8.77 -25.21
N PHE A 31 3.67 10.07 -25.37
CA PHE A 31 3.27 10.95 -24.27
C PHE A 31 1.87 10.61 -23.75
N ILE A 32 0.94 10.34 -24.65
CA ILE A 32 -0.43 9.95 -24.30
C ILE A 32 -0.41 8.63 -23.52
N ILE A 33 0.32 7.62 -24.00
CA ILE A 33 0.46 6.33 -23.30
C ILE A 33 1.06 6.51 -21.91
N ARG A 34 2.11 7.32 -21.77
CA ARG A 34 2.72 7.60 -20.46
C ARG A 34 1.73 8.24 -19.50
N PHE A 35 0.99 9.23 -19.97
CA PHE A 35 -0.02 9.91 -19.16
C PHE A 35 -1.09 8.91 -18.67
N VAL A 36 -1.61 8.07 -19.56
CA VAL A 36 -2.59 7.03 -19.21
C VAL A 36 -2.01 6.04 -18.21
N LEU A 37 -0.80 5.53 -18.42
CA LEU A 37 -0.14 4.60 -17.50
C LEU A 37 0.09 5.22 -16.12
N LEU A 38 0.43 6.52 -16.06
CA LEU A 38 0.66 7.24 -14.81
C LEU A 38 -0.64 7.46 -14.04
N VAL A 39 -1.74 7.80 -14.73
CA VAL A 39 -3.07 7.90 -14.14
C VAL A 39 -3.51 6.53 -13.60
N VAL A 40 -3.34 5.45 -14.37
CA VAL A 40 -3.65 4.09 -13.93
C VAL A 40 -2.82 3.74 -12.69
N PHE A 41 -1.51 3.97 -12.70
CA PHE A 41 -0.65 3.71 -11.56
C PHE A 41 -1.10 4.50 -10.32
N TYR A 42 -1.42 5.78 -10.48
CA TYR A 42 -1.89 6.61 -9.37
C TYR A 42 -3.18 6.05 -8.75
N TRP A 43 -4.16 5.66 -9.57
CA TRP A 43 -5.43 5.12 -9.07
C TRP A 43 -5.28 3.74 -8.42
N TYR A 44 -4.55 2.83 -9.05
CA TYR A 44 -4.50 1.44 -8.63
C TYR A 44 -3.38 1.13 -7.63
N VAL A 45 -2.38 2.01 -7.48
CA VAL A 45 -1.29 1.81 -6.51
C VAL A 45 -1.40 2.79 -5.34
N SER A 46 -1.59 4.09 -5.59
CA SER A 46 -1.58 5.07 -4.50
C SER A 46 -2.76 4.88 -3.53
N ILE A 47 -3.97 4.61 -4.04
CA ILE A 47 -5.15 4.44 -3.19
C ILE A 47 -5.01 3.23 -2.25
N PRO A 48 -4.67 2.02 -2.73
CA PRO A 48 -4.42 0.90 -1.83
C PRO A 48 -3.28 1.16 -0.84
N VAL A 49 -2.20 1.82 -1.25
CA VAL A 49 -1.07 2.18 -0.35
C VAL A 49 -1.54 3.10 0.78
N ILE A 50 -2.40 4.07 0.50
CA ILE A 50 -2.96 4.97 1.51
C ILE A 50 -3.84 4.19 2.50
N ILE A 51 -4.72 3.32 2.01
CA ILE A 51 -5.58 2.46 2.85
C ILE A 51 -4.71 1.56 3.74
N ILE A 52 -3.64 0.99 3.17
CA ILE A 52 -2.67 0.16 3.89
C ILE A 52 -1.98 0.94 5.00
N SER A 53 -1.49 2.14 4.68
CA SER A 53 -0.77 2.98 5.63
C SER A 53 -1.67 3.38 6.80
N LEU A 54 -2.90 3.82 6.54
CA LEU A 54 -3.85 4.20 7.59
C LEU A 54 -4.20 3.02 8.51
N SER A 55 -4.41 1.84 7.94
CA SER A 55 -4.74 0.63 8.71
C SER A 55 -3.57 0.19 9.60
N SER A 56 -2.35 0.27 9.09
CA SER A 56 -1.13 -0.08 9.82
C SER A 56 -0.88 0.87 11.00
N ILE A 57 -1.12 2.16 10.80
CA ILE A 57 -1.01 3.19 11.85
C ILE A 57 -2.01 2.92 12.97
N ASP A 58 -3.28 2.65 12.63
CA ASP A 58 -4.30 2.36 13.66
C ASP A 58 -3.95 1.09 14.45
N PHE A 59 -3.46 0.04 13.79
CA PHE A 59 -2.99 -1.17 14.47
C PHE A 59 -1.83 -0.88 15.43
N ALA A 60 -0.85 -0.07 15.02
CA ALA A 60 0.27 0.32 15.87
C ALA A 60 -0.20 1.12 17.10
N ILE A 61 -1.08 2.10 16.89
CA ILE A 61 -1.66 2.91 17.97
C ILE A 61 -2.41 2.03 18.98
N ARG A 62 -3.22 1.08 18.51
CA ARG A 62 -3.91 0.12 19.39
C ARG A 62 -2.95 -0.71 20.20
N ARG A 63 -1.90 -1.24 19.57
CA ARG A 63 -0.91 -2.09 20.24
C ARG A 63 -0.21 -1.32 21.37
N VAL A 64 0.13 -0.06 21.13
CA VAL A 64 0.71 0.83 22.15
C VAL A 64 -0.29 1.12 23.26
N GLY A 65 -1.54 1.44 22.92
CA GLY A 65 -2.61 1.71 23.90
C GLY A 65 -2.89 0.51 24.81
N ILE A 66 -2.98 -0.69 24.23
CA ILE A 66 -3.16 -1.95 24.98
C ILE A 66 -1.95 -2.20 25.89
N ARG A 67 -0.72 -1.99 25.40
CA ARG A 67 0.49 -2.16 26.22
C ARG A 67 0.53 -1.18 27.39
N LYS A 68 0.18 0.09 27.17
CA LYS A 68 0.08 1.10 28.25
C LYS A 68 -0.98 0.72 29.28
N ALA A 69 -2.14 0.23 28.84
CA ALA A 69 -3.21 -0.23 29.72
C ALA A 69 -2.76 -1.38 30.64
N TYR A 70 -2.13 -2.43 30.07
CA TYR A 70 -1.59 -3.52 30.88
C TYR A 70 -0.53 -3.03 31.86
N ASN A 71 0.38 -2.14 31.43
CA ASN A 71 1.39 -1.60 32.32
C ASN A 71 0.81 -0.73 33.44
N SER A 72 -0.29 0.00 33.20
CA SER A 72 -0.94 0.80 34.25
C SER A 72 -1.68 -0.03 35.29
N ILE A 73 -2.14 -1.22 34.93
CA ILE A 73 -2.83 -2.14 35.85
C ILE A 73 -1.81 -3.04 36.56
N ASN A 74 -0.68 -3.31 35.90
CA ASN A 74 0.36 -4.18 36.43
C ASN A 74 1.07 -3.54 37.62
N SER A 75 0.71 -3.96 38.83
CA SER A 75 1.42 -3.67 40.07
C SER A 75 2.08 -4.94 40.62
N VAL A 76 3.03 -4.77 41.54
CA VAL A 76 3.66 -5.89 42.26
C VAL A 76 2.60 -6.69 43.03
N GLU A 77 1.62 -6.02 43.63
CA GLU A 77 0.50 -6.65 44.34
C GLU A 77 -0.35 -7.55 43.43
N PHE A 78 -0.63 -7.12 42.19
CA PHE A 78 -1.36 -7.95 41.22
C PHE A 78 -0.53 -9.14 40.74
N GLN A 79 0.80 -8.97 40.60
CA GLN A 79 1.70 -10.06 40.23
C GLN A 79 1.75 -11.13 41.32
N GLU A 80 1.90 -10.73 42.58
CA GLU A 80 1.89 -11.64 43.71
C GLU A 80 0.52 -12.33 43.87
N SER A 81 -0.57 -11.59 43.71
CA SER A 81 -1.92 -12.15 43.77
C SER A 81 -2.16 -13.20 42.68
N PHE A 82 -1.67 -12.97 41.47
CA PHE A 82 -1.72 -13.95 40.39
C PHE A 82 -0.89 -15.18 40.71
N GLN A 83 0.34 -15.00 41.19
CA GLN A 83 1.23 -16.11 41.54
C GLN A 83 0.67 -16.96 42.69
N ARG A 84 0.06 -16.33 43.70
CA ARG A 84 -0.62 -17.03 44.80
C ARG A 84 -1.89 -17.77 44.35
N SER A 85 -2.62 -17.23 43.38
CA SER A 85 -3.89 -17.84 42.93
C SER A 85 -3.74 -18.90 41.85
N THR A 86 -2.69 -18.83 41.03
CA THR A 86 -2.49 -19.73 39.88
C THR A 86 -1.24 -20.59 39.98
N GLY A 87 -0.30 -20.25 40.86
CA GLY A 87 1.02 -20.90 40.94
C GLY A 87 1.96 -20.57 39.77
N GLU A 88 1.51 -19.77 38.80
CA GLU A 88 2.31 -19.41 37.62
C GLU A 88 3.06 -18.09 37.80
N ASN A 89 4.21 -17.98 37.13
CA ASN A 89 4.95 -16.71 37.08
C ASN A 89 4.24 -15.71 36.15
N PRO A 90 3.94 -14.49 36.63
CA PRO A 90 3.27 -13.46 35.82
C PRO A 90 4.16 -12.88 34.72
N LEU A 91 5.49 -13.04 34.85
CA LEU A 91 6.49 -12.55 33.92
C LEU A 91 7.36 -13.70 33.39
N LYS A 92 7.61 -13.69 32.08
CA LYS A 92 8.60 -14.56 31.42
C LYS A 92 9.53 -13.68 30.58
N ASN A 93 10.83 -13.69 30.87
CA ASN A 93 11.85 -12.83 30.24
C ASN A 93 11.49 -11.32 30.28
N GLY A 94 11.01 -10.83 31.43
CA GLY A 94 10.61 -9.43 31.61
C GLY A 94 9.34 -9.03 30.86
N LYS A 95 8.62 -9.98 30.23
CA LYS A 95 7.37 -9.74 29.51
C LYS A 95 6.20 -10.44 30.21
N LEU A 96 5.06 -9.77 30.25
CA LEU A 96 3.80 -10.32 30.77
C LEU A 96 3.39 -11.59 30.01
N THR A 97 3.12 -12.68 30.74
CA THR A 97 2.66 -13.94 30.16
C THR A 97 1.23 -13.82 29.62
N LYS A 98 0.84 -14.72 28.70
CA LYS A 98 -0.52 -14.72 28.12
C LYS A 98 -1.58 -15.03 29.18
N THR A 99 -1.28 -15.97 30.08
CA THR A 99 -2.13 -16.35 31.22
C THR A 99 -2.35 -15.18 32.16
N TYR A 100 -1.28 -14.45 32.52
CA TYR A 100 -1.40 -13.27 33.37
C TYR A 100 -2.20 -12.13 32.72
N LYS A 101 -2.01 -11.86 31.42
CA LYS A 101 -2.82 -10.85 30.69
C LYS A 101 -4.31 -11.17 30.72
N ASN A 102 -4.67 -12.43 30.47
CA ASN A 102 -6.07 -12.86 30.47
C ASN A 102 -6.68 -12.75 31.88
N TRP A 103 -5.91 -13.11 32.91
CA TRP A 103 -6.35 -12.97 34.30
C TRP A 103 -6.54 -11.51 34.71
N LEU A 104 -5.65 -10.60 34.28
CA LEU A 104 -5.80 -9.16 34.48
C LEU A 104 -7.09 -8.61 33.85
N ILE A 105 -7.43 -9.04 32.63
CA ILE A 105 -8.68 -8.65 31.96
C ILE A 105 -9.90 -9.08 32.78
N GLN A 106 -9.87 -10.28 33.37
CA GLN A 106 -11.00 -10.81 34.16
C GLN A 106 -11.15 -10.09 35.51
N LYS A 107 -10.04 -9.70 36.14
CA LYS A 107 -10.06 -9.00 37.45
C LYS A 107 -10.48 -7.55 37.34
N VAL A 108 -10.13 -6.86 36.25
CA VAL A 108 -10.56 -5.49 36.00
C VAL A 108 -11.95 -5.53 35.35
N LYS A 109 -13.00 -5.61 36.19
CA LYS A 109 -14.44 -5.71 35.83
C LYS A 109 -14.97 -4.66 34.84
N ILE A 110 -14.16 -3.69 34.41
CA ILE A 110 -14.52 -2.66 33.45
C ILE A 110 -13.29 -2.37 32.60
N PRO A 111 -13.26 -2.71 31.30
CA PRO A 111 -12.28 -2.08 30.43
C PRO A 111 -12.67 -0.60 30.33
N LYS A 112 -12.06 0.26 31.16
CA LYS A 112 -12.08 1.73 30.97
C LYS A 112 -11.55 2.15 29.60
N TYR A 113 -10.97 1.20 28.86
CA TYR A 113 -10.52 1.34 27.49
C TYR A 113 -11.61 0.87 26.53
N LYS A 114 -12.72 1.61 26.43
CA LYS A 114 -13.44 1.68 25.15
C LYS A 114 -12.49 2.37 24.19
N ILE A 115 -11.57 1.62 23.58
CA ILE A 115 -10.84 2.10 22.41
C ILE A 115 -11.92 2.37 21.37
N LYS A 116 -12.34 3.64 21.26
CA LYS A 116 -13.27 4.11 20.22
C LYS A 116 -12.50 4.05 18.90
N SER A 117 -12.39 2.84 18.39
CA SER A 117 -11.94 2.55 17.05
C SER A 117 -13.02 3.05 16.10
N LYS A 118 -12.73 4.07 15.28
CA LYS A 118 -13.59 4.40 14.14
C LYS A 118 -13.59 3.29 13.07
N PHE A 119 -12.59 2.41 13.05
CA PHE A 119 -12.44 1.33 12.06
C PHE A 119 -12.15 -0.03 12.72
N ARG A 120 -13.15 -0.88 12.93
CA ARG A 120 -12.91 -2.23 13.50
C ARG A 120 -12.30 -3.13 12.43
N PHE A 121 -10.96 -3.24 12.38
CA PHE A 121 -10.30 -4.31 11.64
C PHE A 121 -10.25 -5.59 12.49
N SER A 122 -10.88 -6.65 12.00
CA SER A 122 -10.84 -8.04 12.49
C SER A 122 -9.46 -8.66 12.22
N PRO A 123 -8.99 -9.64 13.02
CA PRO A 123 -7.78 -10.41 12.69
C PRO A 123 -7.85 -11.11 11.31
N GLU A 124 -9.05 -11.39 10.80
CA GLU A 124 -9.26 -11.88 9.42
C GLU A 124 -8.89 -10.82 8.39
N ASP A 125 -9.15 -9.54 8.69
CA ASP A 125 -8.77 -8.44 7.82
C ASP A 125 -7.25 -8.30 7.71
N ILE A 126 -6.49 -8.72 8.74
CA ILE A 126 -5.02 -8.70 8.70
C ILE A 126 -4.47 -9.71 7.66
N LYS A 127 -5.10 -10.89 7.51
CA LYS A 127 -4.70 -11.85 6.47
C LYS A 127 -5.01 -11.30 5.08
N SER A 128 -6.22 -10.77 4.89
CA SER A 128 -6.64 -10.11 3.64
C SER A 128 -5.73 -8.94 3.29
N PHE A 129 -5.29 -8.19 4.29
CA PHE A 129 -4.37 -7.08 4.15
C PHE A 129 -2.98 -7.48 3.67
N VAL A 130 -2.42 -8.57 4.21
CA VAL A 130 -1.13 -9.11 3.75
C VAL A 130 -1.23 -9.59 2.30
N ILE A 131 -2.34 -10.24 1.93
CA ILE A 131 -2.60 -10.64 0.54
C ILE A 131 -2.66 -9.41 -0.38
N LEU A 132 -3.30 -8.33 0.07
CA LEU A 132 -3.42 -7.07 -0.67
C LEU A 132 -2.06 -6.40 -0.88
N ILE A 133 -1.17 -6.42 0.13
CA ILE A 133 0.22 -5.95 0.00
C ILE A 133 0.99 -6.77 -1.04
N ILE A 134 0.91 -8.10 -0.99
CA ILE A 134 1.60 -8.98 -1.95
C ILE A 134 1.09 -8.71 -3.36
N PHE A 135 -0.22 -8.61 -3.53
CA PHE A 135 -0.84 -8.28 -4.82
C PHE A 135 -0.36 -6.92 -5.36
N LEU A 136 -0.26 -5.92 -4.48
CA LEU A 136 0.25 -4.59 -4.84
C LEU A 136 1.70 -4.65 -5.34
N ILE A 137 2.57 -5.38 -4.63
CA ILE A 137 3.97 -5.55 -5.03
C ILE A 137 4.06 -6.21 -6.41
N VAL A 138 3.28 -7.27 -6.64
CA VAL A 138 3.24 -7.95 -7.95
C VAL A 138 2.74 -7.00 -9.04
N ALA A 139 1.67 -6.23 -8.78
CA ALA A 139 1.14 -5.26 -9.72
C ALA A 139 2.17 -4.17 -10.08
N ILE A 140 2.93 -3.67 -9.11
CA ILE A 140 4.01 -2.70 -9.33
C ILE A 140 5.12 -3.32 -10.21
N ILE A 141 5.55 -4.55 -9.91
CA ILE A 141 6.61 -5.22 -10.68
C ILE A 141 6.16 -5.44 -12.13
N VAL A 142 4.93 -5.95 -12.34
CA VAL A 142 4.35 -6.15 -13.67
C VAL A 142 4.25 -4.82 -14.43
N PHE A 143 3.81 -3.74 -13.76
CA PHE A 143 3.76 -2.42 -14.35
C PHE A 143 5.14 -1.92 -14.79
N ILE A 144 6.16 -2.06 -13.93
CA ILE A 144 7.54 -1.67 -14.27
C ILE A 144 8.06 -2.48 -15.46
N ALA A 145 7.78 -3.78 -15.51
CA ALA A 145 8.19 -4.65 -16.62
C ALA A 145 7.54 -4.23 -17.95
N ILE A 146 6.22 -3.98 -17.95
CA ILE A 146 5.49 -3.50 -19.13
C ILE A 146 6.01 -2.12 -19.54
N TYR A 147 6.23 -1.22 -18.58
CA TYR A 147 6.74 0.13 -18.85
C TYR A 147 8.14 0.08 -19.50
N ALA A 148 9.04 -0.77 -18.99
CA ALA A 148 10.38 -0.97 -19.53
C ALA A 148 10.39 -1.68 -20.91
N ALA A 149 9.36 -2.46 -21.23
CA ALA A 149 9.17 -3.07 -22.54
C ALA A 149 8.69 -2.05 -23.59
N ILE A 150 7.76 -1.17 -23.20
CA ILE A 150 7.22 -0.11 -24.08
C ILE A 150 8.23 1.04 -24.25
N PHE A 151 9.01 1.35 -23.22
CA PHE A 151 9.99 2.44 -23.20
C PHE A 151 11.40 1.94 -22.84
N PRO A 152 12.08 1.21 -23.76
CA PRO A 152 13.39 0.61 -23.48
C PRO A 152 14.49 1.63 -23.19
N GLU A 153 14.37 2.85 -23.72
CA GLU A 153 15.29 3.98 -23.48
C GLU A 153 15.32 4.44 -22.01
N TYR A 154 14.32 4.07 -21.23
CA TYR A 154 14.16 4.43 -19.81
C TYR A 154 14.34 3.23 -18.89
N ARG A 155 14.93 2.13 -19.38
CA ARG A 155 15.39 1.04 -18.51
C ARG A 155 16.32 1.66 -17.47
N LEU A 156 15.98 1.49 -16.19
CA LEU A 156 16.89 1.81 -15.10
C LEU A 156 18.24 1.16 -15.43
N PRO A 157 19.38 1.85 -15.26
CA PRO A 157 20.68 1.21 -15.35
C PRO A 157 20.77 0.24 -14.17
N ILE A 158 20.25 -0.96 -14.36
CA ILE A 158 20.49 -2.08 -13.48
C ILE A 158 21.96 -2.37 -13.71
N ALA A 159 22.78 -1.92 -12.77
CA ALA A 159 24.22 -2.07 -12.77
C ALA A 159 24.56 -3.50 -13.19
N TRP A 160 25.34 -3.59 -14.27
CA TRP A 160 26.04 -4.81 -14.65
C TRP A 160 27.06 -5.18 -13.58
#